data_AF-A0A8S0SGJ8-F1
#
_entry.id   AF-A0A8S0SGJ8-F1
#
_cell.length_a   1.000
_cell.length_b   1.000
_cell.length_c   1.000
_cell.angle_alpha   90.00
_cell.angle_beta   90.00
_cell.angle_gamma   90.00
#
_symmetry.space_group_name_H-M   'P 1'
#
loop_
_entity.id
_entity.type
_entity.pdbx_description
1 polymer ?
#
loop_
_entity_poly.entity_id
_entity_poly.type
_entity_poly.pdbx_seq_one_letter_code
_entity_poly.pdbx_strand_id
1 'polypeptide(L)'
;MSNVGRSILCKSATLAKISGFLLVLLVFFYLGERFSDGSSQQLIFFSSHQNSVNNGVTKKSTSSISLPSNLNKTNWVWPAVQRMGLVDENGVMTEDFEVGEFDLEVVENWGRENETGCLESDTKRDKVRVRVRVSKYPMCSQSMREYIPCLDNMEAIKKLNSTQKGEQFERHCPEKEKELDCLIPAPKGYRTPIRWPKSRDEVWFSNVPHTHLSMYKGGQNWITIDKDKVIHGADKYLDQIEKMVPEIAFGRRTRVALDIGCGVASFGAYLFSRNVTTLSIAPKDVHENQIQFALERGVPAMVAAFATQRLSYPSQAFDLIHCSRCTINWTRDDGILLLEVNRMLRAGGYFAWAAQPVYKHEACLREQWKEMVNLTSRLCWTLIKEEGHIAIWQKPLNNSCYLSREEGTQPALCDADDDPDSVWYIFHLLFYFL
;
A
#
# COMPACT_ATOMS: atom_id res chain seq x y z
N MET A 1 -12.90 -24.17 -71.02
CA MET A 1 -12.66 -22.85 -70.40
C MET A 1 -13.85 -22.49 -69.49
N SER A 2 -13.83 -22.82 -68.19
CA SER A 2 -14.85 -22.31 -67.25
C SER A 2 -14.54 -22.45 -65.75
N ASN A 3 -13.30 -22.71 -65.33
CA ASN A 3 -12.95 -22.80 -63.89
C ASN A 3 -12.13 -21.61 -63.34
N VAL A 4 -11.94 -20.55 -64.13
CA VAL A 4 -11.21 -19.34 -63.68
C VAL A 4 -12.15 -18.22 -63.19
N GLY A 5 -13.46 -18.30 -63.47
CA GLY A 5 -14.43 -17.26 -63.10
C GLY A 5 -15.00 -17.32 -61.67
N ARG A 6 -14.92 -18.47 -60.98
CA ARG A 6 -15.53 -18.65 -59.64
C ARG A 6 -14.64 -18.23 -58.46
N SER A 7 -13.30 -18.22 -58.63
CA SER A 7 -12.38 -17.84 -57.54
C SER A 7 -12.27 -16.32 -57.34
N ILE A 8 -12.51 -15.54 -58.40
CA ILE A 8 -12.43 -14.06 -58.37
C ILE A 8 -13.69 -13.46 -57.72
N LEU A 9 -14.88 -14.02 -57.96
CA LEU A 9 -16.12 -13.57 -57.32
C LEU A 9 -16.13 -13.81 -55.80
N CYS A 10 -15.52 -14.90 -55.31
CA CYS A 10 -15.52 -15.23 -53.88
C CYS A 10 -14.58 -14.32 -53.06
N LYS A 11 -13.44 -13.89 -53.65
CA LYS A 11 -12.51 -12.92 -53.04
C LYS A 11 -13.06 -11.50 -53.02
N SER A 12 -13.81 -11.09 -54.04
CA SER A 12 -14.48 -9.78 -54.10
C SER A 12 -15.57 -9.65 -53.02
N ALA A 13 -16.36 -10.71 -52.79
CA ALA A 13 -17.39 -10.72 -51.75
C ALA A 13 -16.82 -10.70 -50.31
N THR A 14 -15.64 -11.28 -50.09
CA THR A 14 -14.97 -11.23 -48.77
C THR A 14 -14.32 -9.86 -48.51
N LEU A 15 -13.70 -9.25 -49.51
CA LEU A 15 -13.16 -7.89 -49.41
C LEU A 15 -14.26 -6.85 -49.18
N ALA A 16 -15.42 -6.99 -49.84
CA ALA A 16 -16.57 -6.10 -49.61
C ALA A 16 -17.13 -6.24 -48.19
N LYS A 17 -17.16 -7.46 -47.62
CA LYS A 17 -17.59 -7.69 -46.23
C LYS A 17 -16.61 -7.11 -45.21
N ILE A 18 -15.30 -7.27 -45.43
CA ILE A 18 -14.27 -6.72 -44.55
C ILE A 18 -14.30 -5.19 -44.60
N SER A 19 -14.43 -4.60 -45.79
CA SER A 19 -14.58 -3.16 -45.95
C SER A 19 -15.84 -2.63 -45.28
N GLY A 20 -16.98 -3.33 -45.39
CA GLY A 20 -18.21 -3.00 -44.69
C GLY A 20 -18.07 -3.01 -43.17
N PHE A 21 -17.39 -4.02 -42.60
CA PHE A 21 -17.13 -4.09 -41.16
C PHE A 21 -16.22 -2.97 -40.66
N LEU A 22 -15.17 -2.62 -41.42
CA LEU A 22 -14.29 -1.49 -41.10
C LEU A 22 -15.02 -0.16 -41.12
N LEU A 23 -15.94 0.03 -42.07
CA LEU A 23 -16.74 1.25 -42.19
C LEU A 23 -17.75 1.37 -41.03
N VAL A 24 -18.36 0.25 -40.62
CA VAL A 24 -19.24 0.20 -39.44
C VAL A 24 -18.46 0.51 -38.16
N LEU A 25 -17.26 -0.05 -37.98
CA LEU A 25 -16.39 0.24 -36.82
C LEU A 25 -15.97 1.71 -36.77
N LEU A 26 -15.61 2.31 -37.91
CA LEU A 26 -15.27 3.73 -37.99
C LEU A 26 -16.47 4.64 -37.69
N VAL A 27 -17.68 4.25 -38.13
CA VAL A 27 -18.92 4.97 -37.80
C VAL A 27 -19.25 4.87 -36.31
N PHE A 28 -19.09 3.70 -35.69
CA PHE A 28 -19.28 3.56 -34.23
C PHE A 28 -18.22 4.31 -33.42
N PHE A 29 -16.96 4.34 -33.88
CA PHE A 29 -15.90 5.12 -33.25
C PHE A 29 -16.20 6.63 -33.34
N TYR A 30 -16.60 7.12 -34.52
CA TYR A 30 -16.92 8.52 -34.74
C TYR A 30 -18.21 8.96 -34.02
N LEU A 31 -19.24 8.11 -33.98
CA LEU A 31 -20.45 8.35 -33.20
C LEU A 31 -20.17 8.24 -31.69
N GLY A 32 -19.30 7.33 -31.26
CA GLY A 32 -18.86 7.20 -29.87
C GLY A 32 -18.14 8.46 -29.38
N GLU A 33 -17.20 9.01 -30.16
CA GLU A 33 -16.57 10.30 -29.84
C GLU A 33 -17.56 11.45 -29.82
N ARG A 34 -18.52 11.50 -30.76
CA ARG A 34 -19.51 12.59 -30.85
C ARG A 34 -20.59 12.55 -29.77
N PHE A 35 -20.91 11.37 -29.24
CA PHE A 35 -21.93 11.19 -28.19
C PHE A 35 -21.34 11.03 -26.78
N SER A 36 -20.02 10.96 -26.63
CA SER A 36 -19.39 10.90 -25.30
C SER A 36 -19.29 12.26 -24.58
N ASP A 37 -19.54 13.38 -25.26
CA ASP A 37 -19.45 14.73 -24.68
C ASP A 37 -20.79 15.33 -24.21
N GLY A 38 -21.86 14.53 -24.12
CA GLY A 38 -23.15 15.04 -23.65
C GLY A 38 -24.06 13.96 -23.08
N SER A 39 -24.33 14.08 -21.78
CA SER A 39 -25.37 13.37 -21.01
C SER A 39 -25.12 11.89 -20.67
N SER A 40 -24.50 11.65 -19.52
CA SER A 40 -24.54 10.36 -18.82
C SER A 40 -25.94 10.16 -18.19
N GLN A 41 -26.91 9.73 -18.99
CA GLN A 41 -28.09 9.04 -18.44
C GLN A 41 -27.65 7.64 -18.00
N GLN A 42 -27.76 7.38 -16.70
CA GLN A 42 -27.64 6.06 -16.10
C GLN A 42 -28.65 5.10 -16.73
N LEU A 43 -28.17 4.06 -17.41
CA LEU A 43 -28.97 2.89 -17.72
C LEU A 43 -29.11 2.06 -16.44
N ILE A 44 -30.23 2.27 -15.73
CA ILE A 44 -30.65 1.51 -14.56
C ILE A 44 -31.30 0.22 -15.04
N PHE A 45 -30.70 -0.93 -14.73
CA PHE A 45 -31.38 -2.23 -14.79
C PHE A 45 -31.54 -2.75 -13.35
N PHE A 46 -32.75 -3.27 -13.09
CA PHE A 46 -33.28 -3.90 -11.85
C PHE A 46 -34.02 -2.97 -10.87
N SER A 47 -35.35 -2.92 -11.08
CA SER A 47 -36.36 -2.56 -10.08
C SER A 47 -36.72 -3.80 -9.26
N SER A 48 -36.54 -3.73 -7.95
CA SER A 48 -37.17 -4.64 -6.98
C SER A 48 -38.42 -3.94 -6.44
N HIS A 49 -39.58 -4.55 -6.66
CA HIS A 49 -40.87 -4.15 -6.11
C HIS A 49 -40.82 -3.96 -4.58
N GLN A 50 -41.00 -2.73 -4.11
CA GLN A 50 -41.51 -2.48 -2.76
C GLN A 50 -43.04 -2.45 -2.81
N ASN A 51 -43.66 -3.48 -2.26
CA ASN A 51 -45.06 -3.44 -1.88
C ASN A 51 -45.22 -2.52 -0.67
N SER A 52 -46.00 -1.46 -0.87
CA SER A 52 -46.56 -0.59 0.15
C SER A 52 -47.52 -1.38 1.05
N VAL A 53 -47.26 -1.38 2.35
CA VAL A 53 -48.30 -1.56 3.37
C VAL A 53 -48.16 -0.42 4.37
N ASN A 54 -49.03 0.58 4.20
CA ASN A 54 -49.39 1.54 5.22
C ASN A 54 -50.01 0.81 6.41
N ASN A 55 -49.59 1.15 7.64
CA ASN A 55 -50.49 1.17 8.79
C ASN A 55 -49.95 2.04 9.92
N GLY A 56 -50.73 3.06 10.27
CA GLY A 56 -51.19 3.25 11.65
C GLY A 56 -50.27 3.94 12.64
N VAL A 57 -50.44 5.26 12.75
CA VAL A 57 -50.04 6.10 13.89
C VAL A 57 -50.45 5.49 15.24
N THR A 58 -49.53 5.42 16.19
CA THR A 58 -49.84 5.61 17.64
C THR A 58 -48.64 6.19 18.37
N LYS A 59 -48.77 7.44 18.84
CA LYS A 59 -47.94 8.02 19.89
C LYS A 59 -48.42 7.48 21.24
N LYS A 60 -47.52 6.90 22.03
CA LYS A 60 -47.65 6.81 23.51
C LYS A 60 -46.28 6.93 24.16
N SER A 61 -46.32 7.37 25.40
CA SER A 61 -45.34 8.19 26.11
C SER A 61 -44.35 7.39 26.96
N THR A 62 -43.15 7.94 27.09
CA THR A 62 -42.25 7.97 28.27
C THR A 62 -41.88 6.67 29.00
N SER A 63 -40.59 6.36 29.00
CA SER A 63 -39.87 6.05 30.24
C SER A 63 -38.38 6.30 30.06
N SER A 64 -37.92 7.43 30.61
CA SER A 64 -36.51 7.70 30.91
C SER A 64 -36.01 6.69 31.94
N ILE A 65 -35.04 5.86 31.57
CA ILE A 65 -34.25 5.09 32.52
C ILE A 65 -32.80 5.53 32.36
N SER A 66 -32.34 6.20 33.40
CA SER A 66 -31.00 6.70 33.66
C SER A 66 -29.95 5.58 33.61
N LEU A 67 -28.91 5.75 32.80
CA LEU A 67 -27.67 4.98 32.94
C LEU A 67 -26.92 5.42 34.21
N PRO A 68 -26.32 4.48 34.97
CA PRO A 68 -25.48 4.83 36.11
C PRO A 68 -24.20 5.53 35.62
N SER A 69 -24.08 6.79 36.01
CA SER A 69 -22.86 7.59 35.95
C SER A 69 -21.83 7.03 36.93
N ASN A 70 -20.87 6.24 36.43
CA ASN A 70 -19.55 6.07 37.01
C ASN A 70 -18.63 5.34 36.01
N LEU A 71 -18.29 6.03 34.91
CA LEU A 71 -16.97 5.88 34.32
C LEU A 71 -16.20 7.13 34.70
N ASN A 72 -15.28 6.99 35.66
CA ASN A 72 -14.24 7.97 35.92
C ASN A 72 -13.59 8.31 34.58
N LYS A 73 -13.78 9.56 34.13
CA LYS A 73 -12.93 10.18 33.12
C LYS A 73 -11.52 10.24 33.71
N THR A 74 -10.74 9.19 33.50
CA THR A 74 -9.30 9.34 33.44
C THR A 74 -9.04 10.18 32.20
N ASN A 75 -8.85 11.49 32.40
CA ASN A 75 -8.25 12.36 31.40
C ASN A 75 -6.86 11.79 31.10
N TRP A 76 -6.76 10.91 30.10
CA TRP A 76 -5.49 10.51 29.55
C TRP A 76 -4.96 11.69 28.74
N VAL A 77 -4.26 12.58 29.43
CA VAL A 77 -3.41 13.58 28.80
C VAL A 77 -2.29 12.78 28.15
N TRP A 78 -2.16 12.84 26.82
CA TRP A 78 -0.93 12.39 26.18
C TRP A 78 0.22 13.13 26.88
N PRO A 79 1.19 12.45 27.50
CA PRO A 79 2.39 13.17 27.88
C PRO A 79 2.91 13.83 26.62
N ALA A 80 3.11 15.15 26.65
CA ALA A 80 3.88 15.83 25.62
C ALA A 80 5.16 14.99 25.43
N VAL A 81 5.51 14.67 24.20
CA VAL A 81 6.73 13.91 23.89
C VAL A 81 7.88 14.67 24.53
N GLN A 82 8.35 14.21 25.70
CA GLN A 82 9.34 14.93 26.49
C GLN A 82 10.76 14.64 26.02
N ARG A 83 10.96 13.61 25.18
CA ARG A 83 12.28 13.16 24.72
C ARG A 83 12.19 12.58 23.32
N MET A 84 12.70 13.34 22.35
CA MET A 84 13.35 12.74 21.19
C MET A 84 14.85 12.68 21.52
N GLY A 85 15.57 11.72 20.96
CA GLY A 85 17.04 11.67 20.98
C GLY A 85 17.51 11.41 19.57
N LEU A 86 18.65 11.96 19.18
CA LEU A 86 19.26 11.70 17.88
C LEU A 86 20.14 10.45 18.00
N VAL A 87 19.85 9.45 17.17
CA VAL A 87 20.71 8.28 17.01
C VAL A 87 21.91 8.71 16.18
N ASP A 88 23.12 8.59 16.73
CA ASP A 88 24.34 8.89 16.00
C ASP A 88 24.69 7.79 14.97
N GLU A 89 25.76 8.01 14.20
CA GLU A 89 26.26 7.06 13.20
C GLU A 89 26.59 5.67 13.76
N ASN A 90 26.78 5.55 15.07
CA ASN A 90 27.10 4.31 15.77
C ASN A 90 25.87 3.65 16.42
N GLY A 91 24.67 4.21 16.22
CA GLY A 91 23.45 3.68 16.81
C GLY A 91 23.23 4.09 18.28
N VAL A 92 24.01 5.04 18.80
CA VAL A 92 23.92 5.49 20.19
C VAL A 92 22.95 6.66 20.28
N MET A 93 21.98 6.57 21.19
CA MET A 93 21.03 7.65 21.47
C MET A 93 21.75 8.78 22.20
N THR A 94 21.82 9.94 21.55
CA THR A 94 22.29 11.19 22.14
C THR A 94 21.10 12.04 22.58
N GLU A 95 21.12 12.52 23.83
CA GLU A 95 20.06 13.36 24.41
C GLU A 95 20.41 14.86 24.35
N ASP A 96 21.66 15.19 24.00
CA ASP A 96 22.20 16.55 23.99
C ASP A 96 22.10 17.17 22.59
N PHE A 97 20.89 17.52 22.16
CA PHE A 97 20.69 18.30 20.93
C PHE A 97 19.78 19.49 21.17
N GLU A 98 20.13 20.62 20.57
CA GLU A 98 19.28 21.80 20.55
C GLU A 98 18.35 21.71 19.34
N VAL A 99 17.04 21.55 19.59
CA VAL A 99 16.02 21.74 18.55
C VAL A 99 15.94 23.24 18.29
N GLY A 100 16.50 23.70 17.17
CA GLY A 100 16.29 25.07 16.71
C GLY A 100 14.80 25.36 16.50
N GLU A 101 14.38 26.61 16.72
CA GLU A 101 12.99 27.00 16.48
C GLU A 101 12.56 26.69 15.04
N PHE A 102 11.38 26.09 14.90
CA PHE A 102 10.79 25.75 13.61
C PHE A 102 10.24 27.03 12.97
N ASP A 103 11.04 27.67 12.13
CA ASP A 103 10.65 28.91 11.45
C ASP A 103 9.82 28.61 10.19
N LEU A 104 8.51 28.89 10.29
CA LEU A 104 7.55 28.76 9.20
C LEU A 104 7.84 29.72 8.03
N GLU A 105 8.50 30.85 8.28
CA GLU A 105 8.84 31.83 7.23
C GLU A 105 9.98 31.33 6.33
N VAL A 106 10.86 30.45 6.83
CA VAL A 106 11.90 29.79 6.01
C VAL A 106 11.29 28.85 4.97
N VAL A 107 10.17 28.19 5.30
CA VAL A 107 9.41 27.33 4.38
C VAL A 107 8.73 28.13 3.28
N GLU A 108 8.17 29.30 3.62
CA GLU A 108 7.47 30.15 2.66
C GLU A 108 8.42 31.02 1.80
N ASN A 109 9.62 31.36 2.31
CA ASN A 109 10.63 32.18 1.61
C ASN A 109 11.84 31.40 1.05
N TRP A 110 11.82 30.06 1.05
CA TRP A 110 12.94 29.18 0.59
C TRP A 110 13.36 29.40 -0.89
N GLY A 111 12.68 30.27 -1.63
CA GLY A 111 13.01 30.62 -3.01
C GLY A 111 13.65 31.99 -3.23
N ARG A 112 13.89 32.83 -2.20
CA ARG A 112 14.27 34.24 -2.44
C ARG A 112 15.59 34.73 -1.86
N GLU A 113 16.26 34.03 -0.94
CA GLU A 113 17.49 34.58 -0.34
C GLU A 113 18.58 33.53 -0.12
N ASN A 114 19.78 33.82 -0.63
CA ASN A 114 20.98 32.97 -0.55
C ASN A 114 21.76 33.15 0.76
N GLU A 115 21.29 33.93 1.74
CA GLU A 115 22.03 34.17 2.98
C GLU A 115 21.08 34.28 4.18
N THR A 116 21.42 33.62 5.30
CA THR A 116 20.91 34.02 6.62
C THR A 116 22.07 34.33 7.54
N GLY A 117 21.97 35.47 8.22
CA GLY A 117 22.96 36.05 9.11
C GLY A 117 23.14 35.31 10.43
N CYS A 118 24.23 35.66 11.12
CA CYS A 118 24.69 35.05 12.37
C CYS A 118 23.76 35.40 13.54
N LEU A 119 23.36 34.40 14.34
CA LEU A 119 22.89 34.63 15.70
C LEU A 119 24.09 34.66 16.64
N GLU A 120 24.39 35.84 17.20
CA GLU A 120 25.36 35.99 18.29
C GLU A 120 24.66 35.73 19.62
N SER A 121 25.06 34.67 20.34
CA SER A 121 24.79 34.58 21.77
C SER A 121 26.03 35.01 22.55
N ASP A 122 25.85 36.07 23.32
CA ASP A 122 26.90 36.71 24.09
C ASP A 122 26.92 36.11 25.50
N THR A 123 27.80 35.12 25.73
CA THR A 123 28.17 34.71 27.08
C THR A 123 29.69 34.57 27.21
N LYS A 124 30.24 35.40 28.09
CA LYS A 124 31.65 35.41 28.49
C LYS A 124 31.99 34.11 29.23
N ARG A 125 32.83 33.26 28.63
CA ARG A 125 34.06 32.68 29.22
C ARG A 125 34.65 31.62 28.29
N ASP A 126 35.95 31.74 28.07
CA ASP A 126 36.89 30.83 27.39
C ASP A 126 36.36 29.43 27.04
N LYS A 127 35.82 29.29 25.83
CA LYS A 127 35.81 28.04 25.05
C LYS A 127 36.07 28.40 23.60
N VAL A 128 36.96 27.64 22.96
CA VAL A 128 37.25 27.73 21.53
C VAL A 128 35.92 27.72 20.76
N ARG A 129 35.57 28.85 20.14
CA ARG A 129 34.38 28.99 19.29
C ARG A 129 34.61 28.22 18.00
N VAL A 130 34.17 26.97 17.95
CA VAL A 130 34.05 26.24 16.68
C VAL A 130 32.85 26.82 15.94
N ARG A 131 33.10 27.71 14.96
CA ARG A 131 32.07 28.16 14.02
C ARG A 131 31.79 27.04 13.03
N VAL A 132 30.74 26.27 13.27
CA VAL A 132 30.22 25.33 12.28
C VAL A 132 29.39 26.13 11.27
N ARG A 133 29.89 26.25 10.04
CA ARG A 133 29.08 26.73 8.92
C ARG A 133 28.30 25.54 8.36
N VAL A 134 27.00 25.53 8.55
CA VAL A 134 26.12 24.57 7.85
C VAL A 134 25.83 25.16 6.48
N SER A 135 26.38 24.54 5.44
CA SER A 135 26.03 24.84 4.06
C SER A 135 24.55 24.52 3.84
N LYS A 136 23.75 25.48 3.34
CA LYS A 136 22.36 25.20 2.98
C LYS A 136 22.34 24.34 1.72
N TYR A 137 21.61 23.22 1.78
CA TYR A 137 21.37 22.39 0.62
C TYR A 137 20.57 23.18 -0.44
N PRO A 138 20.99 23.18 -1.71
CA PRO A 138 20.21 23.79 -2.80
C PRO A 138 18.90 23.03 -3.02
N MET A 139 17.92 23.66 -3.68
CA MET A 139 16.70 22.98 -4.10
C MET A 139 16.95 22.13 -5.34
N CYS A 140 16.45 20.88 -5.34
CA CYS A 140 16.46 20.03 -6.52
C CYS A 140 15.51 20.58 -7.60
N SER A 141 15.69 20.12 -8.84
CA SER A 141 14.74 20.39 -9.93
C SER A 141 13.32 19.94 -9.55
N GLN A 142 12.30 20.69 -9.98
CA GLN A 142 10.90 20.31 -9.79
C GLN A 142 10.54 18.96 -10.42
N SER A 143 11.34 18.47 -11.38
CA SER A 143 11.19 17.13 -11.95
C SER A 143 11.57 16.00 -10.98
N MET A 144 12.27 16.30 -9.87
CA MET A 144 12.73 15.31 -8.89
C MET A 144 11.72 15.06 -7.76
N ARG A 145 10.54 15.70 -7.78
CA ARG A 145 9.49 15.55 -6.74
C ARG A 145 9.09 14.11 -6.46
N GLU A 146 9.07 13.28 -7.50
CA GLU A 146 8.67 11.87 -7.44
C GLU A 146 9.86 10.91 -7.60
N TYR A 147 11.07 11.46 -7.61
CA TYR A 147 12.29 10.69 -7.76
C TYR A 147 12.67 10.03 -6.43
N ILE A 148 12.76 8.72 -6.43
CA ILE A 148 13.21 7.88 -5.32
C ILE A 148 14.58 7.31 -5.74
N PRO A 149 15.69 7.78 -5.16
CA PRO A 149 17.05 7.49 -5.65
C PRO A 149 17.33 6.01 -5.92
N CYS A 150 16.91 5.13 -5.01
CA CYS A 150 17.15 3.70 -5.16
C CYS A 150 16.13 2.98 -6.05
N LEU A 151 15.02 3.59 -6.46
CA LEU A 151 14.01 2.93 -7.30
C LEU A 151 13.97 3.49 -8.73
N ASP A 152 14.47 4.71 -8.92
CA ASP A 152 14.48 5.40 -10.21
C ASP A 152 15.88 5.46 -10.84
N ASN A 153 16.77 4.57 -10.42
CA ASN A 153 18.11 4.45 -11.01
C ASN A 153 18.04 3.73 -12.37
N MET A 154 17.64 4.47 -13.39
CA MET A 154 17.47 3.96 -14.76
C MET A 154 18.75 3.38 -15.36
N GLU A 155 19.93 3.86 -14.93
CA GLU A 155 21.21 3.31 -15.38
C GLU A 155 21.42 1.88 -14.87
N ALA A 156 21.11 1.64 -13.60
CA ALA A 156 21.19 0.30 -13.00
C ALA A 156 20.09 -0.62 -13.55
N ILE A 157 18.84 -0.14 -13.66
CA ILE A 157 17.72 -0.94 -14.16
C ILE A 157 17.96 -1.41 -15.60
N LYS A 158 18.53 -0.56 -16.47
CA LYS A 158 18.88 -0.94 -17.86
C LYS A 158 19.97 -2.01 -17.96
N LYS A 159 20.80 -2.17 -16.93
CA LYS A 159 21.87 -3.17 -16.87
C LYS A 159 21.37 -4.53 -16.36
N LEU A 160 20.12 -4.62 -15.91
CA LEU A 160 19.53 -5.88 -15.45
C LEU A 160 19.40 -6.87 -16.63
N ASN A 161 19.73 -8.13 -16.37
CA ASN A 161 19.59 -9.20 -17.35
C ASN A 161 18.12 -9.52 -17.66
N SER A 162 17.21 -9.27 -16.71
CA SER A 162 15.77 -9.52 -16.82
C SER A 162 15.00 -8.60 -15.87
N THR A 163 13.75 -8.32 -16.21
CA THR A 163 12.76 -7.62 -15.36
C THR A 163 11.49 -8.45 -15.14
N GLN A 164 11.48 -9.69 -15.61
CA GLN A 164 10.29 -10.55 -15.64
C GLN A 164 9.77 -10.90 -14.24
N LYS A 165 10.64 -10.94 -13.22
CA LYS A 165 10.27 -11.30 -11.86
C LYS A 165 10.00 -10.10 -10.97
N GLY A 166 10.16 -8.88 -11.49
CA GLY A 166 9.94 -7.63 -10.78
C GLY A 166 11.22 -6.97 -10.27
N GLU A 167 12.39 -7.39 -10.75
CA GLU A 167 13.72 -6.88 -10.36
C GLU A 167 13.81 -5.35 -10.51
N GLN A 168 13.14 -4.78 -11.51
CA GLN A 168 13.08 -3.33 -11.72
C GLN A 168 12.40 -2.55 -10.59
N PHE A 169 11.62 -3.21 -9.73
CA PHE A 169 10.94 -2.61 -8.58
C PHE A 169 11.73 -2.76 -7.27
N GLU A 170 12.90 -3.40 -7.33
CA GLU A 170 13.82 -3.55 -6.20
C GLU A 170 14.73 -2.33 -6.07
N ARG A 171 15.49 -2.24 -4.96
CA ARG A 171 16.39 -1.11 -4.72
C ARG A 171 17.69 -1.28 -5.50
N HIS A 172 17.93 -0.34 -6.40
CA HIS A 172 19.14 -0.12 -7.19
C HIS A 172 19.73 1.26 -6.85
N CYS A 173 20.41 1.38 -5.72
CA CYS A 173 20.90 2.69 -5.24
C CYS A 173 22.05 3.24 -6.10
N PRO A 174 22.16 4.57 -6.27
CA PRO A 174 23.31 5.19 -6.93
C PRO A 174 24.60 4.98 -6.13
N GLU A 175 25.74 5.08 -6.81
CA GLU A 175 27.06 5.15 -6.17
C GLU A 175 27.18 6.44 -5.34
N LYS A 176 28.08 6.47 -4.35
CA LYS A 176 28.21 7.59 -3.40
C LYS A 176 28.45 8.93 -4.10
N GLU A 177 29.18 8.95 -5.20
CA GLU A 177 29.46 10.16 -5.98
C GLU A 177 28.23 10.73 -6.71
N LYS A 178 27.15 9.95 -6.81
CA LYS A 178 25.90 10.30 -7.48
C LYS A 178 24.74 10.53 -6.49
N GLU A 179 25.02 10.60 -5.19
CA GLU A 179 24.03 10.95 -4.19
C GLU A 179 23.51 12.38 -4.39
N LEU A 180 22.23 12.59 -4.07
CA LEU A 180 21.60 13.90 -4.20
C LEU A 180 22.01 14.78 -3.03
N ASP A 181 22.67 15.89 -3.33
CA ASP A 181 23.06 16.94 -2.38
C ASP A 181 22.09 18.14 -2.49
N CYS A 182 20.78 17.87 -2.53
CA CYS A 182 19.74 18.89 -2.69
C CYS A 182 18.42 18.51 -1.99
N LEU A 183 17.61 19.52 -1.67
CA LEU A 183 16.29 19.36 -1.06
C LEU A 183 15.22 19.16 -2.14
N ILE A 184 14.46 18.08 -2.03
CA ILE A 184 13.36 17.78 -2.94
C ILE A 184 12.21 18.76 -2.68
N PRO A 185 11.75 19.52 -3.69
CA PRO A 185 10.66 20.47 -3.50
C PRO A 185 9.33 19.77 -3.24
N ALA A 186 8.45 20.39 -2.45
CA ALA A 186 7.09 19.91 -2.28
C ALA A 186 6.26 20.01 -3.58
N PRO A 187 5.26 19.14 -3.78
CA PRO A 187 4.30 19.29 -4.88
C PRO A 187 3.60 20.65 -4.88
N LYS A 188 3.24 21.15 -6.07
CA LYS A 188 2.53 22.43 -6.19
C LYS A 188 1.15 22.31 -5.53
N GLY A 189 0.87 23.17 -4.56
CA GLY A 189 -0.40 23.14 -3.82
C GLY A 189 -0.45 22.08 -2.71
N TYR A 190 0.69 21.47 -2.37
CA TYR A 190 0.81 20.63 -1.19
C TYR A 190 0.38 21.41 0.06
N ARG A 191 -0.36 20.73 0.95
CA ARG A 191 -0.88 21.28 2.20
C ARG A 191 -0.32 20.47 3.37
N THR A 192 -0.28 21.06 4.55
CA THR A 192 0.04 20.32 5.78
C THR A 192 -0.91 19.11 5.91
N PRO A 193 -0.37 17.89 6.14
CA PRO A 193 -1.18 16.69 6.31
C PRO A 193 -2.25 16.87 7.38
N ILE A 194 -3.43 16.29 7.14
CA ILE A 194 -4.49 16.23 8.14
C ILE A 194 -3.95 15.41 9.31
N ARG A 195 -4.18 15.86 10.56
CA ARG A 195 -3.70 15.12 11.73
C ARG A 195 -4.56 13.89 12.01
N TRP A 196 -3.93 12.83 12.48
CA TRP A 196 -4.62 11.67 13.05
C TRP A 196 -5.53 12.10 14.23
N PRO A 197 -6.75 11.57 14.40
CA PRO A 197 -7.37 10.47 13.65
C PRO A 197 -8.19 10.89 12.42
N LYS A 198 -8.28 12.19 12.09
CA LYS A 198 -9.07 12.65 10.94
C LYS A 198 -8.48 12.18 9.62
N SER A 199 -7.15 12.09 9.54
CA SER A 199 -6.40 11.54 8.41
C SER A 199 -6.76 10.09 8.08
N ARG A 200 -7.34 9.36 9.05
CA ARG A 200 -7.89 8.03 8.81
C ARG A 200 -8.92 8.07 7.70
N ASP A 201 -9.82 9.06 7.72
CA ASP A 201 -10.97 9.09 6.83
C ASP A 201 -10.77 10.06 5.68
N GLU A 202 -10.02 11.14 5.89
CA GLU A 202 -9.88 12.24 4.94
C GLU A 202 -8.41 12.57 4.65
N VAL A 203 -8.07 12.74 3.37
CA VAL A 203 -6.79 13.32 2.93
C VAL A 203 -7.00 14.48 1.97
N TRP A 204 -6.02 15.38 1.88
CA TRP A 204 -6.05 16.45 0.87
C TRP A 204 -5.84 15.88 -0.52
N PHE A 205 -6.75 16.20 -1.44
CA PHE A 205 -6.61 15.79 -2.83
C PHE A 205 -5.30 16.31 -3.46
N SER A 206 -4.89 17.53 -3.12
CA SER A 206 -3.64 18.15 -3.62
C SER A 206 -2.37 17.47 -3.15
N ASN A 207 -2.42 16.68 -2.07
CA ASN A 207 -1.26 15.96 -1.53
C ASN A 207 -1.09 14.59 -2.19
N VAL A 208 -2.08 14.13 -2.96
CA VAL A 208 -2.09 12.84 -3.64
C VAL A 208 -2.26 13.09 -5.15
N PRO A 209 -1.20 13.53 -5.84
CA PRO A 209 -1.29 14.08 -7.20
C PRO A 209 -1.74 13.05 -8.27
N HIS A 210 -1.74 11.77 -7.92
CA HIS A 210 -1.94 10.64 -8.84
C HIS A 210 -3.33 10.02 -8.66
N THR A 211 -4.33 10.67 -9.27
CA THR A 211 -5.74 10.35 -9.03
C THR A 211 -6.22 9.11 -9.77
N HIS A 212 -5.44 8.58 -10.72
CA HIS A 212 -5.77 7.34 -11.41
C HIS A 212 -5.93 6.16 -10.44
N LEU A 213 -5.18 6.13 -9.34
CA LEU A 213 -5.34 5.12 -8.29
C LEU A 213 -6.76 5.08 -7.73
N SER A 214 -7.36 6.26 -7.53
CA SER A 214 -8.72 6.42 -7.02
C SER A 214 -9.79 6.02 -8.04
N MET A 215 -9.52 6.22 -9.33
CA MET A 215 -10.45 5.86 -10.41
C MET A 215 -10.38 4.36 -10.76
N TYR A 216 -9.18 3.78 -10.87
CA TYR A 216 -8.98 2.35 -11.18
C TYR A 216 -9.44 1.42 -10.05
N LYS A 217 -9.25 1.83 -8.79
CA LYS A 217 -9.73 1.09 -7.61
C LYS A 217 -11.15 1.53 -7.19
N GLY A 218 -11.72 2.53 -7.87
CA GLY A 218 -13.03 3.16 -7.63
C GLY A 218 -14.25 2.39 -8.12
N GLY A 219 -14.09 1.17 -8.65
CA GLY A 219 -15.20 0.24 -8.92
C GLY A 219 -15.96 -0.21 -7.65
N GLN A 220 -15.51 0.23 -6.48
CA GLN A 220 -16.21 0.15 -5.21
C GLN A 220 -16.44 1.59 -4.72
N ASN A 221 -17.67 1.91 -4.28
CA ASN A 221 -18.12 3.22 -3.76
C ASN A 221 -17.38 3.70 -2.48
N TRP A 222 -16.08 3.44 -2.36
CA TRP A 222 -15.25 3.66 -1.18
C TRP A 222 -14.54 5.00 -1.22
N ILE A 223 -14.73 5.79 -2.28
CA ILE A 223 -14.05 7.05 -2.53
C ILE A 223 -15.12 8.08 -2.86
N THR A 224 -15.35 9.02 -1.95
CA THR A 224 -16.17 10.21 -2.24
C THR A 224 -15.26 11.41 -2.25
N ILE A 225 -15.28 12.15 -3.36
CA ILE A 225 -14.59 13.45 -3.46
C ILE A 225 -15.59 14.51 -3.00
N ASP A 226 -15.38 15.08 -1.82
CA ASP A 226 -16.15 16.23 -1.32
C ASP A 226 -15.22 17.44 -1.20
N LYS A 227 -15.45 18.47 -2.03
CA LYS A 227 -14.85 19.81 -1.91
C LYS A 227 -13.39 19.80 -1.45
N ASP A 228 -12.53 19.07 -2.18
CA ASP A 228 -11.08 18.90 -1.99
C ASP A 228 -10.60 17.75 -1.08
N LYS A 229 -11.51 16.89 -0.58
CA LYS A 229 -11.19 15.77 0.30
C LYS A 229 -11.66 14.43 -0.24
N VAL A 230 -10.95 13.37 0.13
CA VAL A 230 -11.27 11.98 -0.25
C VAL A 230 -11.66 11.17 0.99
N ILE A 231 -12.87 10.58 1.02
CA ILE A 231 -13.42 9.83 2.17
C ILE A 231 -13.40 8.31 1.95
N HIS A 232 -13.04 7.51 2.96
CA HIS A 232 -12.94 6.05 2.90
C HIS A 232 -13.36 5.28 4.17
N GLY A 233 -13.74 3.99 4.02
CA GLY A 233 -13.97 3.09 5.16
C GLY A 233 -13.65 1.61 4.91
N ALA A 234 -13.00 0.96 5.88
CA ALA A 234 -12.71 -0.49 5.88
C ALA A 234 -13.26 -1.23 7.11
N ASP A 235 -14.05 -0.57 7.96
CA ASP A 235 -14.48 -1.11 9.25
C ASP A 235 -15.26 -2.42 9.12
N LYS A 236 -16.25 -2.46 8.21
CA LYS A 236 -17.04 -3.67 7.93
C LYS A 236 -16.20 -4.84 7.43
N TYR A 237 -15.12 -4.55 6.70
CA TYR A 237 -14.22 -5.57 6.18
C TYR A 237 -13.38 -6.17 7.32
N LEU A 238 -12.88 -5.35 8.24
CA LEU A 238 -12.21 -5.82 9.45
C LEU A 238 -13.15 -6.60 10.37
N ASP A 239 -14.39 -6.13 10.54
CA ASP A 239 -15.43 -6.86 11.30
C ASP A 239 -15.72 -8.23 10.68
N GLN A 240 -15.75 -8.31 9.35
CA GLN A 240 -15.92 -9.58 8.65
C GLN A 240 -14.76 -10.53 8.94
N ILE A 241 -13.50 -10.07 8.86
CA ILE A 241 -12.32 -10.89 9.16
C ILE A 241 -12.35 -11.40 10.61
N GLU A 242 -12.65 -10.52 11.56
CA GLU A 242 -12.72 -10.89 12.98
C GLU A 242 -13.91 -11.81 13.28
N LYS A 243 -15.03 -11.67 12.56
CA LYS A 243 -16.15 -12.61 12.64
C LYS A 243 -15.81 -13.97 12.02
N MET A 244 -15.04 -13.99 10.92
CA MET A 244 -14.60 -15.21 10.25
C MET A 244 -13.65 -16.02 11.14
N VAL A 245 -12.73 -15.33 11.83
CA VAL A 245 -11.74 -15.92 12.75
C VAL A 245 -11.64 -15.05 14.01
N PRO A 246 -12.48 -15.30 15.03
CA PRO A 246 -12.50 -14.53 16.28
C PRO A 246 -11.16 -14.53 17.03
N GLU A 247 -10.31 -15.52 16.80
CA GLU A 247 -8.99 -15.66 17.40
C GLU A 247 -8.00 -14.59 16.93
N ILE A 248 -8.24 -13.94 15.78
CA ILE A 248 -7.44 -12.79 15.32
C ILE A 248 -7.50 -11.66 16.36
N ALA A 249 -8.69 -11.38 16.91
CA ALA A 249 -8.93 -10.44 18.00
C ALA A 249 -8.06 -9.17 17.93
N PHE A 250 -8.35 -8.29 16.95
CA PHE A 250 -7.53 -7.12 16.64
C PHE A 250 -7.27 -6.26 17.88
N GLY A 251 -6.01 -5.85 18.07
CA GLY A 251 -5.58 -5.04 19.21
C GLY A 251 -5.39 -5.81 20.52
N ARG A 252 -5.80 -7.09 20.57
CA ARG A 252 -5.62 -7.98 21.72
C ARG A 252 -4.61 -9.09 21.44
N ARG A 253 -4.82 -9.85 20.36
CA ARG A 253 -3.92 -10.94 19.95
C ARG A 253 -3.07 -10.55 18.75
N THR A 254 -3.69 -9.98 17.71
CA THR A 254 -2.97 -9.35 16.60
C THR A 254 -2.61 -7.92 16.98
N ARG A 255 -1.31 -7.60 17.05
CA ARG A 255 -0.79 -6.27 17.42
C ARG A 255 0.09 -5.67 16.32
N VAL A 256 0.71 -6.50 15.49
CA VAL A 256 1.58 -6.06 14.38
C VAL A 256 1.14 -6.71 13.08
N ALA A 257 0.83 -5.90 12.06
CA ALA A 257 0.36 -6.38 10.76
C ALA A 257 1.17 -5.80 9.59
N LEU A 258 1.36 -6.60 8.55
CA LEU A 258 1.89 -6.15 7.25
C LEU A 258 0.74 -6.11 6.23
N ASP A 259 0.55 -4.97 5.58
CA ASP A 259 -0.45 -4.78 4.52
C ASP A 259 0.24 -4.63 3.16
N ILE A 260 0.15 -5.68 2.35
CA ILE A 260 0.82 -5.80 1.05
C ILE A 260 -0.11 -5.30 -0.06
N GLY A 261 0.35 -4.34 -0.84
CA GLY A 261 -0.44 -3.69 -1.88
C GLY A 261 -1.50 -2.77 -1.27
N CYS A 262 -1.09 -1.88 -0.37
CA CYS A 262 -1.98 -1.09 0.48
C CYS A 262 -3.03 -0.24 -0.26
N GLY A 263 -2.83 0.07 -1.55
CA GLY A 263 -3.77 0.86 -2.33
C GLY A 263 -4.00 2.23 -1.71
N VAL A 264 -5.23 2.50 -1.27
CA VAL A 264 -5.59 3.73 -0.55
C VAL A 264 -5.37 3.63 0.97
N ALA A 265 -4.65 2.60 1.44
CA ALA A 265 -4.28 2.33 2.83
C ALA A 265 -5.44 2.24 3.83
N SER A 266 -6.65 1.89 3.37
CA SER A 266 -7.82 1.82 4.24
C SER A 266 -7.72 0.69 5.27
N PHE A 267 -7.14 -0.45 4.90
CA PHE A 267 -6.92 -1.57 5.83
C PHE A 267 -6.00 -1.15 6.98
N GLY A 268 -4.80 -0.64 6.67
CA GLY A 268 -3.84 -0.18 7.68
C GLY A 268 -4.37 0.97 8.54
N ALA A 269 -5.04 1.97 7.96
CA ALA A 269 -5.60 3.09 8.72
C ALA A 269 -6.66 2.62 9.73
N TYR A 270 -7.56 1.73 9.33
CA TYR A 270 -8.60 1.24 10.23
C TYR A 270 -8.07 0.26 11.28
N LEU A 271 -7.03 -0.52 10.97
CA LEU A 271 -6.32 -1.33 11.97
C LEU A 271 -5.66 -0.49 13.05
N PHE A 272 -5.08 0.67 12.70
CA PHE A 272 -4.52 1.59 13.67
C PHE A 272 -5.57 2.08 14.69
N SER A 273 -6.81 2.28 14.23
CA SER A 273 -7.96 2.58 15.12
C SER A 273 -8.35 1.43 16.04
N ARG A 274 -7.97 0.20 15.71
CA ARG A 274 -8.16 -1.02 16.53
C ARG A 274 -6.91 -1.39 17.32
N ASN A 275 -6.00 -0.45 17.55
CA ASN A 275 -4.78 -0.66 18.35
C ASN A 275 -3.88 -1.76 17.75
N VAL A 276 -3.80 -1.82 16.42
CA VAL A 276 -2.89 -2.68 15.66
C VAL A 276 -1.92 -1.79 14.90
N THR A 277 -0.62 -1.97 15.13
CA THR A 277 0.42 -1.29 14.35
C THR A 277 0.51 -1.95 12.99
N THR A 278 0.20 -1.20 11.94
CA THR A 278 0.28 -1.70 10.56
C THR A 278 1.42 -1.03 9.82
N LEU A 279 2.20 -1.84 9.11
CA LEU A 279 3.14 -1.37 8.10
C LEU A 279 2.57 -1.71 6.73
N SER A 280 2.42 -0.70 5.88
CA SER A 280 1.93 -0.87 4.51
C SER A 280 3.09 -0.89 3.52
N ILE A 281 3.07 -1.81 2.56
CA ILE A 281 4.05 -1.83 1.47
C ILE A 281 3.38 -1.92 0.11
N ALA A 282 4.02 -1.32 -0.89
CA ALA A 282 3.62 -1.36 -2.28
C ALA A 282 4.85 -1.06 -3.16
N PRO A 283 4.96 -1.65 -4.36
CA PRO A 283 5.98 -1.26 -5.32
C PRO A 283 5.69 0.14 -5.87
N LYS A 284 6.72 0.81 -6.40
CA LYS A 284 6.55 1.97 -7.28
C LYS A 284 6.26 1.46 -8.70
N ASP A 285 5.00 1.17 -8.97
CA ASP A 285 4.55 0.64 -10.25
C ASP A 285 3.78 1.70 -11.07
N VAL A 286 3.14 1.25 -12.15
CA VAL A 286 2.30 2.08 -13.04
C VAL A 286 1.12 2.73 -12.33
N HIS A 287 0.80 2.29 -11.11
CA HIS A 287 -0.25 2.86 -10.29
C HIS A 287 0.27 4.02 -9.42
N GLU A 288 1.49 4.51 -9.67
CA GLU A 288 2.08 5.67 -9.01
C GLU A 288 2.25 5.45 -7.47
N ASN A 289 2.71 6.45 -6.72
CA ASN A 289 3.19 6.29 -5.35
C ASN A 289 2.06 6.02 -4.32
N GLN A 290 1.57 4.77 -4.24
CA GLN A 290 0.58 4.31 -3.25
C GLN A 290 1.00 4.58 -1.79
N ILE A 291 2.31 4.62 -1.55
CA ILE A 291 2.89 4.90 -0.24
C ILE A 291 2.61 6.34 0.19
N GLN A 292 2.62 7.31 -0.72
CA GLN A 292 2.23 8.69 -0.38
C GLN A 292 0.82 8.74 0.19
N PHE A 293 -0.12 8.01 -0.41
CA PHE A 293 -1.50 7.93 0.10
C PHE A 293 -1.53 7.39 1.54
N ALA A 294 -0.78 6.32 1.81
CA ALA A 294 -0.70 5.72 3.14
C ALA A 294 -0.14 6.70 4.18
N LEU A 295 0.93 7.42 3.82
CA LEU A 295 1.58 8.41 4.68
C LEU A 295 0.66 9.60 4.97
N GLU A 296 -0.07 10.11 3.98
CA GLU A 296 -1.06 11.20 4.17
C GLU A 296 -2.21 10.80 5.11
N ARG A 297 -2.50 9.50 5.24
CA ARG A 297 -3.46 8.98 6.21
C ARG A 297 -2.88 8.76 7.61
N GLY A 298 -1.57 8.90 7.78
CA GLY A 298 -0.85 8.60 9.02
C GLY A 298 -0.56 7.11 9.23
N VAL A 299 -0.54 6.31 8.15
CA VAL A 299 -0.18 4.88 8.20
C VAL A 299 1.32 4.73 7.89
N PRO A 300 2.11 4.08 8.77
CA PRO A 300 3.49 3.74 8.45
C PRO A 300 3.56 2.93 7.16
N ALA A 301 4.37 3.37 6.20
CA ALA A 301 4.41 2.75 4.89
C ALA A 301 5.80 2.85 4.24
N MET A 302 6.16 1.85 3.44
CA MET A 302 7.44 1.76 2.74
C MET A 302 7.26 1.27 1.31
N VAL A 303 8.06 1.81 0.39
CA VAL A 303 8.09 1.26 -0.97
C VAL A 303 8.91 -0.03 -0.95
N ALA A 304 8.26 -1.14 -1.29
CA ALA A 304 8.88 -2.46 -1.35
C ALA A 304 8.09 -3.38 -2.30
N ALA A 305 8.80 -4.33 -2.92
CA ALA A 305 8.23 -5.26 -3.88
C ALA A 305 8.57 -6.70 -3.50
N PHE A 306 7.59 -7.60 -3.63
CA PHE A 306 7.86 -9.04 -3.66
C PHE A 306 8.36 -9.41 -5.05
N ALA A 307 9.67 -9.59 -5.18
CA ALA A 307 10.32 -9.88 -6.47
C ALA A 307 11.31 -11.04 -6.35
N THR A 308 12.61 -10.77 -6.22
CA THR A 308 13.68 -11.76 -6.13
C THR A 308 14.48 -11.68 -4.82
N GLN A 309 14.42 -10.55 -4.12
CA GLN A 309 15.10 -10.35 -2.83
C GLN A 309 14.18 -10.55 -1.62
N ARG A 310 14.77 -10.93 -0.47
CA ARG A 310 14.09 -10.90 0.84
C ARG A 310 13.72 -9.46 1.20
N LEU A 311 12.58 -9.29 1.86
CA LEU A 311 12.20 -8.01 2.43
C LEU A 311 13.06 -7.70 3.66
N SER A 312 13.22 -6.41 3.97
CA SER A 312 14.04 -5.91 5.08
C SER A 312 13.38 -6.10 6.46
N TYR A 313 12.75 -7.24 6.69
CA TYR A 313 12.10 -7.60 7.95
C TYR A 313 12.67 -8.91 8.49
N PRO A 314 12.95 -9.03 9.80
CA PRO A 314 13.43 -10.27 10.39
C PRO A 314 12.36 -11.37 10.32
N SER A 315 12.74 -12.60 10.62
CA SER A 315 11.76 -13.67 10.72
C SER A 315 10.76 -13.40 11.84
N GLN A 316 9.53 -13.89 11.68
CA GLN A 316 8.49 -13.79 12.71
C GLN A 316 8.20 -12.35 13.19
N ALA A 317 8.29 -11.37 12.29
CA ALA A 317 8.01 -9.97 12.58
C ALA A 317 6.52 -9.65 12.77
N PHE A 318 5.62 -10.35 12.04
CA PHE A 318 4.20 -9.96 11.96
C PHE A 318 3.25 -11.03 12.51
N ASP A 319 2.18 -10.60 13.19
CA ASP A 319 1.09 -11.48 13.66
C ASP A 319 0.10 -11.79 12.52
N LEU A 320 -0.09 -10.83 11.62
CA LEU A 320 -0.98 -10.91 10.47
C LEU A 320 -0.28 -10.32 9.25
N ILE A 321 -0.32 -11.05 8.13
CA ILE A 321 0.04 -10.52 6.83
C ILE A 321 -1.21 -10.52 5.95
N HIS A 322 -1.53 -9.36 5.39
CA HIS A 322 -2.71 -9.15 4.57
C HIS A 322 -2.31 -8.76 3.14
N CYS A 323 -3.00 -9.32 2.16
CA CYS A 323 -2.97 -8.84 0.78
C CYS A 323 -4.39 -8.79 0.24
N SER A 324 -4.82 -7.62 -0.23
CA SER A 324 -6.06 -7.47 -0.99
C SER A 324 -5.75 -7.01 -2.40
N ARG A 325 -6.07 -7.84 -3.41
CA ARG A 325 -5.82 -7.55 -4.83
C ARG A 325 -4.38 -7.06 -5.12
N CYS A 326 -3.38 -7.58 -4.41
CA CYS A 326 -1.99 -7.14 -4.55
C CYS A 326 -1.30 -7.59 -5.86
N THR A 327 -2.00 -8.28 -6.77
CA THR A 327 -1.46 -8.78 -8.07
C THR A 327 -0.21 -9.66 -7.97
N ILE A 328 0.13 -10.14 -6.78
CA ILE A 328 1.26 -11.05 -6.56
C ILE A 328 0.85 -12.47 -6.94
N ASN A 329 1.66 -13.10 -7.80
CA ASN A 329 1.55 -14.53 -8.05
C ASN A 329 2.30 -15.30 -6.96
N TRP A 330 1.57 -15.72 -5.92
CA TRP A 330 2.13 -16.44 -4.77
C TRP A 330 2.68 -17.83 -5.10
N THR A 331 2.26 -18.44 -6.22
CA THR A 331 2.64 -19.80 -6.63
C THR A 331 3.79 -19.83 -7.63
N ARG A 332 4.26 -18.66 -8.08
CA ARG A 332 5.43 -18.53 -8.97
C ARG A 332 6.70 -19.05 -8.30
N ASP A 333 7.63 -19.55 -9.12
CA ASP A 333 8.97 -19.97 -8.69
C ASP A 333 8.90 -20.91 -7.47
N ASP A 334 8.10 -21.98 -7.59
CA ASP A 334 7.86 -22.97 -6.53
C ASP A 334 7.24 -22.42 -5.22
N GLY A 335 6.75 -21.18 -5.24
CA GLY A 335 6.14 -20.53 -4.10
C GLY A 335 7.12 -19.72 -3.25
N ILE A 336 8.26 -19.31 -3.80
CA ILE A 336 9.30 -18.56 -3.07
C ILE A 336 8.76 -17.28 -2.41
N LEU A 337 7.80 -16.59 -3.04
CA LEU A 337 7.19 -15.39 -2.47
C LEU A 337 6.34 -15.71 -1.24
N LEU A 338 5.64 -16.84 -1.25
CA LEU A 338 4.89 -17.29 -0.09
C LEU A 338 5.82 -17.83 1.01
N LEU A 339 6.98 -18.37 0.65
CA LEU A 339 8.02 -18.67 1.63
C LEU A 339 8.54 -17.42 2.33
N GLU A 340 8.69 -16.31 1.62
CA GLU A 340 9.08 -15.04 2.25
C GLU A 340 8.00 -14.57 3.24
N VAL A 341 6.72 -14.69 2.88
CA VAL A 341 5.60 -14.47 3.82
C VAL A 341 5.71 -15.43 5.01
N ASN A 342 6.00 -16.71 4.78
CA ASN A 342 6.19 -17.70 5.84
C ASN A 342 7.35 -17.35 6.77
N ARG A 343 8.46 -16.82 6.26
CA ARG A 343 9.60 -16.37 7.08
C ARG A 343 9.18 -15.24 8.02
N MET A 344 8.50 -14.21 7.50
CA MET A 344 8.12 -13.02 8.26
C MET A 344 6.91 -13.21 9.18
N LEU A 345 6.04 -14.18 8.90
CA LEU A 345 4.86 -14.45 9.71
C LEU A 345 5.23 -15.21 10.99
N ARG A 346 4.72 -14.76 12.14
CA ARG A 346 4.90 -15.44 13.43
C ARG A 346 4.30 -16.83 13.42
N ALA A 347 4.88 -17.74 14.20
CA ALA A 347 4.29 -19.04 14.47
C ALA A 347 2.85 -18.87 15.01
N GLY A 348 1.87 -19.57 14.42
CA GLY A 348 0.46 -19.39 14.74
C GLY A 348 -0.20 -18.13 14.17
N GLY A 349 0.56 -17.27 13.48
CA GLY A 349 0.05 -16.07 12.82
C GLY A 349 -0.81 -16.38 11.59
N TYR A 350 -1.46 -15.34 11.08
CA TYR A 350 -2.46 -15.46 10.02
C TYR A 350 -1.99 -14.81 8.71
N PHE A 351 -2.32 -15.45 7.59
CA PHE A 351 -2.24 -14.85 6.27
C PHE A 351 -3.65 -14.68 5.71
N ALA A 352 -4.07 -13.43 5.52
CA ALA A 352 -5.38 -13.09 4.98
C ALA A 352 -5.22 -12.60 3.54
N TRP A 353 -5.73 -13.38 2.59
CA TRP A 353 -5.68 -13.06 1.18
C TRP A 353 -7.09 -12.80 0.65
N ALA A 354 -7.29 -11.58 0.15
CA ALA A 354 -8.51 -11.16 -0.52
C ALA A 354 -8.26 -10.98 -2.01
N ALA A 355 -8.49 -12.04 -2.78
CA ALA A 355 -8.50 -12.00 -4.23
C ALA A 355 -9.95 -11.91 -4.72
N GLN A 356 -10.22 -11.22 -5.84
CA GLN A 356 -11.60 -11.12 -6.33
C GLN A 356 -12.26 -12.51 -6.43
N PRO A 357 -13.55 -12.65 -6.08
CA PRO A 357 -14.25 -13.93 -6.06
C PRO A 357 -14.60 -14.36 -7.49
N VAL A 358 -13.59 -14.62 -8.30
CA VAL A 358 -13.73 -15.01 -9.71
C VAL A 358 -13.45 -16.51 -9.87
N TYR A 359 -13.18 -17.22 -8.75
CA TYR A 359 -13.04 -18.69 -8.66
C TYR A 359 -14.25 -19.48 -9.19
N LYS A 360 -15.40 -18.84 -9.40
CA LYS A 360 -16.62 -19.52 -9.85
C LYS A 360 -16.76 -19.64 -11.37
N HIS A 361 -16.05 -18.85 -12.17
CA HIS A 361 -16.38 -18.74 -13.60
C HIS A 361 -15.21 -18.85 -14.59
N GLU A 362 -13.95 -18.75 -14.15
CA GLU A 362 -12.79 -18.86 -15.05
C GLU A 362 -11.89 -20.05 -14.71
N ALA A 363 -11.45 -20.78 -15.74
CA ALA A 363 -10.62 -21.98 -15.55
C ALA A 363 -9.23 -21.64 -14.95
N CYS A 364 -8.57 -20.60 -15.47
CA CYS A 364 -7.25 -20.16 -15.00
C CYS A 364 -7.25 -19.82 -13.50
N LEU A 365 -8.31 -19.19 -12.99
CA LEU A 365 -8.38 -18.79 -11.60
C LEU A 365 -8.66 -19.95 -10.64
N ARG A 366 -9.38 -20.98 -11.10
CA ARG A 366 -9.53 -22.23 -10.33
C ARG A 366 -8.21 -22.98 -10.23
N GLU A 367 -7.39 -22.92 -11.27
CA GLU A 367 -6.05 -23.50 -11.27
C GLU A 367 -5.14 -22.77 -10.28
N GLN A 368 -5.09 -21.43 -10.32
CA GLN A 368 -4.35 -20.63 -9.34
C GLN A 368 -4.79 -20.91 -7.90
N TRP A 369 -6.09 -21.04 -7.64
CA TRP A 369 -6.59 -21.42 -6.32
C TRP A 369 -6.09 -22.81 -5.89
N LYS A 370 -6.17 -23.80 -6.78
CA LYS A 370 -5.69 -25.16 -6.52
C LYS A 370 -4.19 -25.18 -6.23
N GLU A 371 -3.40 -24.42 -7.00
CA GLU A 371 -1.97 -24.26 -6.77
C GLU A 371 -1.69 -23.63 -5.40
N MET A 372 -2.44 -22.59 -5.03
CA MET A 372 -2.31 -21.91 -3.74
C MET A 372 -2.61 -22.86 -2.57
N VAL A 373 -3.69 -23.63 -2.66
CA VAL A 373 -4.06 -24.63 -1.64
C VAL A 373 -3.01 -25.74 -1.55
N ASN A 374 -2.49 -26.21 -2.70
CA ASN A 374 -1.43 -27.22 -2.72
C ASN A 374 -0.12 -26.69 -2.12
N LEU A 375 0.29 -25.48 -2.49
CA LEU A 375 1.48 -24.83 -1.94
C LEU A 375 1.35 -24.63 -0.43
N THR A 376 0.25 -24.05 0.05
CA THR A 376 0.02 -23.86 1.49
C THR A 376 -0.01 -25.17 2.26
N SER A 377 -0.60 -26.23 1.69
CA SER A 377 -0.54 -27.58 2.27
C SER A 377 0.90 -28.10 2.37
N ARG A 378 1.74 -27.87 1.34
CA ARG A 378 3.18 -28.22 1.37
C ARG A 378 3.98 -27.35 2.33
N LEU A 379 3.50 -26.15 2.68
CA LEU A 379 4.04 -25.32 3.76
C LEU A 379 3.47 -25.67 5.15
N CYS A 380 2.60 -26.68 5.22
CA CYS A 380 1.90 -27.10 6.44
C CYS A 380 0.98 -26.02 7.05
N TRP A 381 0.53 -25.07 6.23
CA TRP A 381 -0.45 -24.07 6.64
C TRP A 381 -1.86 -24.67 6.61
N THR A 382 -2.70 -24.24 7.54
CA THR A 382 -4.09 -24.68 7.60
C THR A 382 -5.00 -23.58 7.07
N LEU A 383 -5.84 -23.88 6.08
CA LEU A 383 -6.92 -22.98 5.66
C LEU A 383 -8.00 -22.97 6.74
N ILE A 384 -8.11 -21.87 7.49
CA ILE A 384 -9.04 -21.75 8.63
C ILE A 384 -10.43 -21.35 8.15
N LYS A 385 -10.50 -20.40 7.23
CA LYS A 385 -11.77 -19.89 6.74
C LYS A 385 -11.66 -19.39 5.31
N GLU A 386 -12.71 -19.65 4.54
CA GLU A 386 -12.96 -19.09 3.22
C GLU A 386 -14.38 -18.52 3.22
N GLU A 387 -14.54 -17.23 2.95
CA GLU A 387 -15.85 -16.59 2.85
C GLU A 387 -15.85 -15.49 1.79
N GLY A 388 -16.68 -15.69 0.76
CA GLY A 388 -16.80 -14.76 -0.36
C GLY A 388 -15.51 -14.68 -1.18
N HIS A 389 -14.70 -13.66 -0.91
CA HIS A 389 -13.46 -13.35 -1.63
C HIS A 389 -12.25 -13.32 -0.69
N ILE A 390 -12.43 -13.70 0.57
CA ILE A 390 -11.41 -13.68 1.61
C ILE A 390 -11.11 -15.13 1.98
N ALA A 391 -9.82 -15.46 1.98
CA ALA A 391 -9.31 -16.72 2.49
C ALA A 391 -8.25 -16.44 3.56
N ILE A 392 -8.34 -17.15 4.68
CA ILE A 392 -7.47 -16.97 5.84
C ILE A 392 -6.80 -18.29 6.17
N TRP A 393 -5.47 -18.30 6.09
CA TRP A 393 -4.63 -19.40 6.53
C TRP A 393 -3.98 -19.08 7.86
N GLN A 394 -3.66 -20.13 8.61
CA GLN A 394 -2.83 -20.07 9.81
C GLN A 394 -1.54 -20.84 9.60
N LYS A 395 -0.42 -20.19 9.93
CA LYS A 395 0.90 -20.80 9.96
C LYS A 395 1.01 -21.74 11.18
N PRO A 396 1.64 -22.93 11.07
CA PRO A 396 1.82 -23.82 12.21
C PRO A 396 2.65 -23.17 13.33
N LEU A 397 2.52 -23.72 14.54
CA LEU A 397 3.27 -23.26 15.73
C LEU A 397 4.75 -23.68 15.71
N ASN A 398 5.11 -24.67 14.88
CA ASN A 398 6.46 -25.17 14.73
C ASN A 398 6.70 -25.68 13.30
N ASN A 399 7.96 -25.96 12.98
CA ASN A 399 8.39 -26.43 11.66
C ASN A 399 8.43 -27.96 11.53
N SER A 400 7.94 -28.74 12.52
CA SER A 400 8.10 -30.21 12.51
C SER A 400 7.51 -30.84 11.25
N CYS A 401 6.33 -30.39 10.81
CA CYS A 401 5.70 -30.84 9.57
C CYS A 401 6.50 -30.44 8.32
N TYR A 402 7.07 -29.22 8.31
CA TYR A 402 7.80 -28.70 7.16
C TYR A 402 9.16 -29.42 6.97
N LEU A 403 9.81 -29.78 8.08
CA LEU A 403 11.07 -30.52 8.09
C LEU A 403 10.90 -32.02 7.81
N SER A 404 9.71 -32.58 8.03
CA SER A 404 9.43 -34.00 7.79
C SER A 404 8.92 -34.32 6.38
N ARG A 405 9.00 -33.37 5.45
CA ARG A 405 8.50 -33.54 4.07
C ARG A 405 9.44 -34.46 3.27
N GLU A 406 8.88 -35.13 2.28
CA GLU A 406 9.64 -36.01 1.38
C GLU A 406 10.70 -35.20 0.61
N GLU A 407 11.86 -35.82 0.38
CA GLU A 407 12.93 -35.24 -0.42
C GLU A 407 12.43 -34.91 -1.84
N GLY A 408 12.82 -33.75 -2.36
CA GLY A 408 12.32 -33.24 -3.65
C GLY A 408 10.98 -32.50 -3.58
N THR A 409 10.34 -32.40 -2.40
CA THR A 409 9.15 -31.56 -2.22
C THR A 409 9.50 -30.08 -2.37
N GLN A 410 8.80 -29.39 -3.28
CA GLN A 410 8.92 -27.95 -3.44
C GLN A 410 8.02 -27.18 -2.44
N PRO A 411 8.37 -25.94 -2.07
CA PRO A 411 9.70 -25.38 -2.22
C PRO A 411 10.70 -26.12 -1.31
N ALA A 412 11.94 -26.24 -1.77
CA ALA A 412 13.03 -26.92 -1.09
C ALA A 412 13.30 -26.33 0.32
N LEU A 413 13.94 -27.12 1.17
CA LEU A 413 14.44 -26.62 2.45
C LEU A 413 15.60 -25.65 2.21
N CYS A 414 15.68 -24.60 3.04
CA CYS A 414 16.83 -23.71 3.09
C CYS A 414 18.07 -24.46 3.56
N ASP A 415 19.25 -23.99 3.15
CA ASP A 415 20.53 -24.53 3.60
C ASP A 415 20.71 -24.33 5.11
N ALA A 416 21.52 -25.17 5.75
CA ALA A 416 21.67 -25.16 7.21
C ALA A 416 22.35 -23.88 7.74
N ASP A 417 23.07 -23.17 6.89
CA ASP A 417 23.74 -21.89 7.15
C ASP A 417 22.87 -20.68 6.76
N ASP A 418 21.68 -20.88 6.19
CA ASP A 418 20.75 -19.80 5.88
C ASP A 418 20.11 -19.24 7.16
N ASP A 419 20.56 -18.05 7.56
CA ASP A 419 19.99 -17.33 8.69
C ASP A 419 18.63 -16.70 8.30
N PRO A 420 17.50 -17.10 8.92
CA PRO A 420 16.19 -16.55 8.61
C PRO A 420 16.01 -15.09 9.04
N ASP A 421 16.84 -14.58 9.94
CA ASP A 421 16.84 -13.19 10.38
C ASP A 421 17.77 -12.30 9.53
N SER A 422 18.60 -12.90 8.68
CA SER A 422 19.38 -12.17 7.69
C SER A 422 18.45 -11.52 6.67
N VAL A 423 18.41 -10.20 6.75
CA VAL A 423 17.63 -9.33 5.87
C VAL A 423 18.49 -8.78 4.75
N TRP A 424 17.88 -8.48 3.61
CA TRP A 424 18.57 -7.80 2.52
C TRP A 424 18.69 -6.29 2.81
N TYR A 425 19.82 -5.69 2.39
CA TYR A 425 20.20 -4.28 2.59
C TYR A 425 20.61 -3.85 4.03
N ILE A 426 21.47 -4.60 4.73
CA ILE A 426 22.00 -4.28 6.09
C ILE A 426 23.00 -3.09 6.07
N PHE A 427 22.63 -1.95 5.48
CA PHE A 427 23.32 -0.69 5.70
C PHE A 427 22.27 0.42 5.94
N HIS A 428 22.14 0.80 7.22
CA HIS A 428 21.44 1.98 7.78
C HIS A 428 20.03 2.29 7.23
N LEU A 429 19.01 1.61 7.76
CA LEU A 429 17.63 2.12 7.79
C LEU A 429 17.52 3.21 8.88
N LEU A 430 17.85 4.46 8.53
CA LEU A 430 17.44 5.62 9.32
C LEU A 430 15.95 5.85 9.09
N PHE A 431 15.13 5.54 10.10
CA PHE A 431 13.72 5.92 10.12
C PHE A 431 13.62 7.44 10.25
N TYR A 432 13.39 8.13 9.13
CA TYR A 432 12.94 9.52 9.16
C TYR A 432 11.44 9.52 9.45
N PHE A 433 11.07 9.79 10.70
CA PHE A 433 9.76 10.36 11.01
C PHE A 433 9.83 11.85 10.68
N LEU A 434 9.00 12.30 9.73
CA LEU A 434 8.69 13.71 9.51
C LEU A 434 7.47 14.11 10.33
#